data_AF-A0A9D0HQL8-F1
#
_entry.id   AF-A0A9D0HQL8-F1
#
_cell.length_a   1.000
_cell.length_b   1.000
_cell.length_c   1.000
_cell.angle_alpha   90.00
_cell.angle_beta   90.00
_cell.angle_gamma   90.00
#
_symmetry.space_group_name_H-M   'P 1'
#
loop_
_entity.id
_entity.type
_entity.pdbx_description
1 polymer ?
#
loop_
_entity_poly.entity_id
_entity_poly.type
_entity_poly.pdbx_seq_one_letter_code
_entity_poly.pdbx_strand_id
1 'polypeptide(L)'
;GSPQQLFTPIEGFLNFHHFPKHVTILKKAHGDNKDPLTDQFAYKMQKIERLIGLYPNMKWVMFGDSGEKDAEVYRYIKEKYPDRVIRYYIRDIESGEIKSN
;
A
#
# COMPACT_ATOMS: atom_id res chain seq x y z
N GLY A 1 3.83 7.58 -2.77
CA GLY A 1 4.45 7.11 -1.51
C GLY A 1 5.04 8.26 -0.70
N SER A 2 4.36 8.66 0.36
CA SER A 2 4.71 9.80 1.22
C SER A 2 5.95 9.57 2.11
N PRO A 3 6.77 10.61 2.37
CA PRO A 3 7.98 10.49 3.17
C PRO A 3 7.69 10.43 4.69
N GLN A 4 8.59 9.81 5.46
CA GLN A 4 8.43 9.61 6.91
C GLN A 4 8.26 10.89 7.73
N GLN A 5 8.75 12.02 7.24
CA GLN A 5 8.57 13.33 7.88
C GLN A 5 7.09 13.72 8.04
N LEU A 6 6.19 13.12 7.25
CA LEU A 6 4.75 13.34 7.35
C LEU A 6 4.06 12.42 8.36
N PHE A 7 4.79 11.60 9.13
CA PHE A 7 4.18 10.66 10.08
C PHE A 7 3.26 11.36 11.08
N THR A 8 3.76 12.35 11.82
CA THR A 8 2.96 13.06 12.84
C THR A 8 1.68 13.70 12.29
N PRO A 9 1.71 14.50 11.20
CA PRO A 9 0.47 15.08 10.68
C PRO A 9 -0.50 14.03 10.11
N ILE A 10 -0.01 12.96 9.47
CA ILE A 10 -0.87 11.87 8.96
C ILE A 10 -1.56 11.14 10.12
N GLU A 11 -0.81 10.74 11.15
CA GLU A 11 -1.39 10.09 12.32
C GLU A 11 -2.39 11.00 13.04
N GLY A 12 -2.10 12.30 13.14
CA GLY A 12 -3.03 13.28 13.69
C GLY A 12 -4.35 13.33 12.92
N PHE A 13 -4.29 13.37 11.58
CA PHE A 13 -5.46 13.37 10.71
C PHE A 13 -6.29 12.09 10.87
N LEU A 14 -5.64 10.92 10.82
CA LEU A 14 -6.32 9.62 10.93
C LEU A 14 -7.02 9.46 12.28
N ASN A 15 -6.35 9.87 13.37
CA ASN A 15 -6.92 9.85 14.71
C ASN A 15 -8.10 10.83 14.86
N PHE A 16 -7.96 12.06 14.35
CA PHE A 16 -9.03 13.06 14.38
C PHE A 16 -10.30 12.57 13.69
N HIS A 17 -10.14 11.84 12.57
CA HIS A 17 -11.24 11.22 11.84
C HIS A 17 -11.65 9.83 12.34
N HIS A 18 -11.14 9.39 13.50
CA HIS A 18 -11.50 8.12 14.15
C HIS A 18 -11.30 6.89 13.25
N PHE A 19 -10.23 6.87 12.46
CA PHE A 19 -9.86 5.69 11.69
C PHE A 19 -9.61 4.49 12.64
N PRO A 20 -9.92 3.25 12.21
CA PRO A 20 -9.63 2.06 13.00
C PRO A 20 -8.13 1.95 13.31
N LYS A 21 -7.77 1.29 14.41
CA LYS A 21 -6.35 1.05 14.76
C LYS A 21 -5.57 0.50 13.56
N HIS A 22 -4.48 1.19 13.20
CA HIS A 22 -3.72 0.92 11.98
C HIS A 22 -2.20 0.91 12.24
N VAL A 23 -1.45 0.52 11.21
CA VAL A 23 0.01 0.68 11.14
C VAL A 23 0.30 1.53 9.91
N THR A 24 1.06 2.61 10.11
CA THR A 24 1.39 3.55 9.04
C THR A 24 2.83 3.32 8.57
N ILE A 25 2.98 2.92 7.31
CA ILE A 25 4.27 2.68 6.67
C ILE A 25 4.54 3.80 5.66
N LEU A 26 5.54 4.62 5.96
CA LEU A 26 5.97 5.73 5.10
C LEU A 26 7.37 5.50 4.54
N LYS A 27 7.64 6.17 3.42
CA LYS A 27 8.86 6.03 2.65
C LYS A 27 10.06 6.67 3.36
N LYS A 28 11.13 5.90 3.53
CA LYS A 28 12.43 6.39 4.00
C LYS A 28 13.15 7.10 2.87
N ALA A 29 12.95 8.41 2.77
CA ALA A 29 13.58 9.20 1.72
C ALA A 29 15.09 9.43 1.95
N HIS A 30 15.57 9.37 3.20
CA HIS A 30 16.94 9.75 3.61
C HIS A 30 17.53 8.73 4.59
N GLY A 31 18.85 8.77 4.79
CA GLY A 31 19.60 7.88 5.68
C GLY A 31 20.05 6.58 5.03
N ASP A 32 20.65 5.70 5.83
CA ASP A 32 21.05 4.36 5.40
C ASP A 32 19.81 3.49 5.15
N ASN A 33 19.87 2.63 4.13
CA ASN A 33 18.73 1.81 3.67
C ASN A 33 17.50 2.62 3.24
N LYS A 34 17.72 3.75 2.53
CA LYS A 34 16.66 4.54 1.92
C LYS A 34 15.82 3.71 0.93
N ASP A 35 14.53 3.99 0.88
CA ASP A 35 13.62 3.35 -0.07
C ASP A 35 13.82 3.91 -1.49
N PRO A 36 13.62 3.11 -2.56
CA PRO A 36 13.79 3.55 -3.94
C PRO A 36 12.93 4.77 -4.26
N LEU A 37 13.51 5.88 -4.71
CA LEU A 37 12.76 7.12 -4.95
C LEU A 37 11.86 7.02 -6.20
N THR A 38 12.32 6.34 -7.25
CA THR A 38 11.67 6.30 -8.56
C THR A 38 10.92 4.99 -8.84
N ASP A 39 11.43 3.86 -8.34
CA ASP A 39 10.79 2.56 -8.56
C ASP A 39 9.69 2.29 -7.51
N GLN A 40 8.52 2.88 -7.76
CA GLN A 40 7.35 2.71 -6.90
C GLN A 40 6.80 1.28 -6.93
N PHE A 41 6.94 0.58 -8.06
CA PHE A 41 6.45 -0.79 -8.19
C PHE A 41 7.26 -1.72 -7.27
N ALA A 42 8.59 -1.73 -7.43
CA ALA A 42 9.45 -2.58 -6.60
C ALA A 42 9.32 -2.22 -5.11
N TYR A 43 9.24 -0.93 -4.78
CA TYR A 43 9.04 -0.46 -3.41
C TYR A 43 7.75 -1.04 -2.79
N LYS A 44 6.59 -0.85 -3.44
CA LYS A 44 5.31 -1.34 -2.90
C LYS A 44 5.27 -2.86 -2.86
N MET A 45 5.71 -3.52 -3.92
CA MET A 45 5.77 -4.98 -4.02
C MET A 45 6.58 -5.58 -2.86
N GLN A 46 7.82 -5.13 -2.63
CA GLN A 46 8.66 -5.67 -1.55
C GLN A 46 8.04 -5.50 -0.15
N LYS A 47 7.38 -4.36 0.11
CA LYS A 47 6.73 -4.12 1.41
C LYS A 47 5.51 -5.04 1.61
N ILE A 48 4.69 -5.20 0.58
CA ILE A 48 3.50 -6.06 0.65
C ILE A 48 3.92 -7.52 0.80
N GLU A 49 4.90 -8.00 0.03
CA GLU A 49 5.41 -9.36 0.14
C GLU A 49 5.97 -9.66 1.53
N ARG A 50 6.70 -8.70 2.11
CA ARG A 50 7.19 -8.83 3.49
C ARG A 50 6.03 -9.00 4.48
N LEU A 51 4.94 -8.26 4.33
CA LEU A 51 3.78 -8.38 5.21
C LEU A 51 3.07 -9.74 5.03
N ILE A 52 2.89 -10.19 3.78
CA ILE A 52 2.32 -11.51 3.50
C ILE A 52 3.19 -12.62 4.12
N GLY A 53 4.51 -12.51 4.02
CA GLY A 53 5.46 -13.47 4.61
C GLY A 53 5.44 -13.47 6.14
N LEU A 54 5.26 -12.32 6.79
CA LEU A 54 5.17 -12.21 8.24
C LEU A 54 3.86 -12.77 8.80
N TYR A 55 2.77 -12.72 8.04
CA TYR A 55 1.45 -13.19 8.45
C TYR A 55 0.92 -14.27 7.50
N PRO A 56 1.53 -15.47 7.50
CA PRO A 56 1.24 -16.48 6.51
C PRO A 56 -0.23 -16.89 6.52
N ASN A 57 -0.91 -16.91 7.66
CA ASN A 57 -2.31 -17.39 7.74
C ASN A 57 -3.38 -16.33 7.44
N MET A 58 -2.99 -15.08 7.16
CA MET A 58 -3.93 -13.98 6.95
C MET A 58 -4.40 -13.90 5.49
N LYS A 59 -5.66 -13.52 5.29
CA LYS A 59 -6.20 -13.17 3.97
C LYS A 59 -6.22 -11.65 3.83
N TRP A 60 -5.89 -11.16 2.63
CA TRP A 60 -5.64 -9.76 2.34
C TRP A 60 -6.67 -9.21 1.36
N VAL A 61 -7.26 -8.07 1.72
CA VAL A 61 -7.97 -7.18 0.80
C VAL A 61 -7.14 -5.91 0.70
N MET A 62 -6.86 -5.46 -0.51
CA MET A 62 -6.02 -4.27 -0.74
C MET A 62 -6.85 -3.14 -1.33
N PHE A 63 -6.49 -1.89 -1.03
CA PHE A 63 -7.15 -0.69 -1.53
C PHE A 63 -6.10 0.34 -1.91
N GLY A 64 -6.25 0.96 -3.09
CA GLY A 64 -5.29 1.92 -3.64
C GLY A 64 -5.90 2.75 -4.76
N ASP A 65 -5.06 3.49 -5.47
CA ASP A 65 -5.49 4.43 -6.52
C ASP A 65 -4.74 4.21 -7.85
N SER A 66 -5.32 4.70 -8.95
CA SER A 66 -4.72 4.57 -10.28
C SER A 66 -3.52 5.50 -10.53
N GLY A 67 -3.24 6.46 -9.64
CA GLY A 67 -2.15 7.43 -9.78
C GLY A 67 -0.79 6.95 -9.28
N GLU A 68 -0.75 6.00 -8.34
CA GLU A 68 0.49 5.54 -7.72
C GLU A 68 0.91 4.09 -8.06
N LYS A 69 0.55 3.58 -9.24
CA LYS A 69 0.84 2.19 -9.69
C LYS A 69 0.28 1.07 -8.80
N ASP A 70 -0.75 1.35 -8.00
CA ASP A 70 -1.34 0.32 -7.13
C ASP A 70 -1.98 -0.81 -7.94
N ALA A 71 -2.61 -0.49 -9.08
CA ALA A 71 -3.27 -1.47 -9.92
C ALA A 71 -2.31 -2.57 -10.40
N GLU A 72 -1.13 -2.19 -10.88
CA GLU A 72 -0.11 -3.09 -11.38
C GLU A 72 0.49 -3.93 -10.25
N VAL A 73 0.81 -3.29 -9.11
CA VAL A 73 1.38 -3.99 -7.95
C VAL A 73 0.37 -5.00 -7.39
N TYR A 74 -0.89 -4.60 -7.20
CA TYR A 74 -1.91 -5.45 -6.61
C TYR A 74 -2.29 -6.62 -7.50
N ARG A 75 -2.33 -6.39 -8.82
CA ARG A 75 -2.51 -7.46 -9.80
C ARG A 75 -1.38 -8.48 -9.70
N TYR A 76 -0.13 -8.03 -9.74
CA TYR A 76 1.04 -8.91 -9.61
C TYR A 76 1.00 -9.73 -8.30
N ILE A 77 0.70 -9.07 -7.18
CA ILE A 77 0.61 -9.72 -5.87
C ILE A 77 -0.55 -10.72 -5.81
N LYS A 78 -1.71 -10.42 -6.39
CA LYS A 78 -2.84 -11.37 -6.47
C LYS A 78 -2.53 -12.58 -7.33
N GLU A 79 -1.85 -12.39 -8.47
CA GLU A 79 -1.40 -13.49 -9.34
C GLU A 79 -0.36 -14.38 -8.64
N LYS A 80 0.54 -13.80 -7.83
CA LYS A 80 1.57 -14.53 -7.09
C LYS A 80 1.06 -15.23 -5.82
N TYR A 81 0.06 -14.67 -5.14
CA TYR A 81 -0.50 -15.19 -3.89
C TYR A 81 -2.04 -15.31 -3.95
N PRO A 82 -2.60 -16.10 -4.89
CA PRO A 82 -4.05 -16.13 -5.16
C PRO A 82 -4.89 -16.58 -3.96
N ASP A 83 -4.36 -17.48 -3.12
CA ASP A 83 -5.07 -17.98 -1.93
C ASP A 83 -5.01 -17.02 -0.73
N ARG A 84 -4.11 -16.02 -0.79
CA ARG A 84 -3.91 -15.04 0.28
C ARG A 84 -4.57 -13.71 -0.05
N VAL A 85 -4.51 -13.27 -1.30
CA VAL A 85 -5.03 -11.97 -1.73
C VAL A 85 -6.39 -12.18 -2.38
N ILE A 86 -7.44 -12.02 -1.59
CA ILE A 86 -8.79 -12.36 -2.03
C ILE A 86 -9.38 -11.32 -3.00
N ARG A 87 -9.03 -10.04 -2.85
CA ARG A 87 -9.54 -8.96 -3.70
C ARG A 87 -8.70 -7.70 -3.60
N TYR A 88 -8.73 -6.87 -4.64
CA TYR A 88 -8.20 -5.52 -4.56
C TYR A 88 -9.12 -4.44 -5.18
N TYR A 89 -9.12 -3.32 -4.46
CA TYR A 89 -9.75 -2.02 -4.63
C TYR A 89 -8.91 -1.01 -5.40
N ILE A 90 -9.26 -0.56 -6.61
CA ILE A 90 -8.60 0.63 -7.22
C ILE A 90 -9.60 1.74 -7.43
N ARG A 91 -9.35 2.89 -6.78
CA ARG A 91 -10.04 4.13 -7.11
C ARG A 91 -9.37 4.77 -8.32
N ASP A 92 -10.14 4.93 -9.38
CA ASP A 92 -9.71 5.68 -10.55
C ASP A 92 -9.74 7.18 -10.24
N ILE A 93 -8.59 7.85 -10.32
CA ILE A 93 -8.49 9.28 -10.03
C ILE A 93 -9.02 10.17 -11.16
N GLU A 94 -9.11 9.65 -12.39
CA GLU A 94 -9.61 10.42 -13.55
C GLU A 94 -11.13 10.42 -13.59
N SER A 95 -11.75 9.24 -13.47
CA SER A 95 -13.21 9.11 -13.49
C SER A 95 -13.86 9.21 -12.10
N GLY A 96 -13.10 9.01 -11.03
CA GLY A 96 -13.62 8.92 -9.67
C GLY A 96 -14.28 7.58 -9.32
N GLU A 97 -14.34 6.64 -10.27
CA GLU A 97 -14.99 5.34 -10.10
C GLU A 97 -14.10 4.34 -9.35
N ILE A 98 -14.70 3.32 -8.72
CA ILE A 98 -13.96 2.22 -8.09
C ILE A 98 -14.01 1.00 -9.01
N LYS A 99 -12.84 0.53 -9.45
CA LYS A 99 -12.66 -0.70 -10.20
C LYS A 99 -12.27 -1.83 -9.25
N SER A 100 -12.89 -3.00 -9.43
CA SER A 100 -12.62 -4.21 -8.64
C SER A 100 -12.25 -5.40 -9.52
N ASN A 101 -11.27 -6.21 -9.09
CA ASN A 101 -10.95 -7.52 -9.67
C ASN A 101 -10.74 -8.58 -8.58
#